data_AF-A0A150MWD0-F1
#
_entry.id   AF-A0A150MWD0-F1
#
_cell.length_a   1.000
_cell.length_b   1.000
_cell.length_c   1.000
_cell.angle_alpha   90.00
_cell.angle_beta   90.00
_cell.angle_gamma   90.00
#
_symmetry.space_group_name_H-M   'P 1'
#
loop_
_entity.id
_entity.type
_entity.pdbx_description
1 polymer ?
#
loop_
_entity_poly.entity_id
_entity_poly.type
_entity_poly.pdbx_seq_one_letter_code
_entity_poly.pdbx_strand_id
1 'polypeptide(L)'
;MLDFLQRLYVKRETLKQQLQSPELQSIHPVLTGELKAIEMVINEFIQSFDIHNDELNMMLGIHQSDDAHIDERDDEGNGEVGKE
;
A
#
# COMPACT_ATOMS: atom_id res chain seq x y z
N MET A 1 -10.08 -16.58 8.11
CA MET A 1 -10.84 -15.64 7.25
C MET A 1 -9.89 -14.60 6.66
N LEU A 2 -9.16 -13.87 7.49
CA LEU A 2 -8.11 -12.93 7.07
C LEU A 2 -6.97 -13.60 6.27
N ASP A 3 -6.56 -14.83 6.62
CA ASP A 3 -5.57 -15.59 5.82
C ASP A 3 -5.97 -15.80 4.36
N PHE A 4 -7.28 -15.89 4.07
CA PHE A 4 -7.76 -16.03 2.70
C PHE A 4 -7.60 -14.72 1.94
N LEU A 5 -8.02 -13.61 2.55
CA LEU A 5 -7.86 -12.27 1.98
C LEU A 5 -6.38 -11.97 1.75
N GLN A 6 -5.51 -12.27 2.71
CA GLN A 6 -4.06 -12.11 2.58
C GLN A 6 -3.51 -12.87 1.37
N ARG A 7 -3.93 -14.12 1.14
CA ARG A 7 -3.51 -14.90 -0.04
C ARG A 7 -3.98 -14.25 -1.35
N LEU A 8 -5.17 -13.65 -1.39
CA LEU A 8 -5.65 -12.92 -2.57
C LEU A 8 -4.80 -11.67 -2.85
N TYR A 9 -4.39 -10.93 -1.82
CA TYR A 9 -3.47 -9.80 -1.97
C TYR A 9 -2.10 -10.23 -2.48
N VAL A 10 -1.54 -11.34 -1.99
CA VAL A 10 -0.28 -11.89 -2.52
C VAL A 10 -0.40 -12.25 -4.00
N LYS A 11 -1.50 -12.88 -4.41
CA LYS A 11 -1.77 -13.19 -5.82
C LYS A 11 -1.90 -11.93 -6.67
N ARG A 12 -2.60 -10.91 -6.18
CA ARG A 12 -2.75 -9.61 -6.84
C ARG A 12 -1.39 -8.96 -7.10
N GLU A 13 -0.53 -8.90 -6.10
CA GLU A 13 0.81 -8.30 -6.25
C GLU A 13 1.70 -9.12 -7.18
N THR A 14 1.58 -10.44 -7.16
CA THR A 14 2.30 -11.33 -8.10
C THR A 14 1.87 -11.05 -9.55
N LEU A 15 0.56 -10.95 -9.82
CA LEU A 15 0.03 -10.64 -11.16
C LEU A 15 0.47 -9.25 -11.64
N LYS A 16 0.51 -8.25 -10.75
CA LYS A 16 1.03 -6.92 -11.07
C LYS A 16 2.51 -6.96 -11.46
N GLN A 17 3.32 -7.71 -10.72
CA GLN A 17 4.74 -7.90 -11.05
C GLN A 17 4.92 -8.61 -12.39
N GLN A 18 4.12 -9.64 -12.67
CA GLN A 18 4.14 -10.35 -13.95
C GLN A 18 3.76 -9.44 -15.13
N LEU A 19 2.84 -8.49 -14.94
CA LEU A 19 2.50 -7.48 -15.96
C LEU A 19 3.65 -6.49 -16.25
N GLN A 20 4.66 -6.40 -15.39
CA GLN A 20 5.87 -5.61 -15.66
C GLN A 20 6.96 -6.42 -16.38
N SER A 21 6.80 -7.74 -16.51
CA SER A 21 7.79 -8.62 -17.14
C SER A 21 7.64 -8.58 -18.67
N PRO A 22 8.66 -8.10 -19.41
CA PRO A 22 8.62 -8.07 -20.87
C PRO A 22 8.49 -9.48 -21.48
N GLU A 23 8.99 -10.51 -20.79
CA GLU A 23 8.88 -11.90 -21.20
C GLU A 23 7.43 -12.40 -21.28
N LEU A 24 6.52 -11.78 -20.54
CA LEU A 24 5.11 -12.17 -20.46
C LEU A 24 4.18 -11.29 -21.30
N GLN A 25 4.72 -10.37 -22.12
CA GLN A 25 3.92 -9.39 -22.86
C GLN A 25 2.83 -10.03 -23.75
N SER A 26 3.13 -11.20 -24.35
CA SER A 26 2.19 -11.95 -25.19
C SER A 26 0.95 -12.44 -24.44
N ILE A 27 1.03 -12.62 -23.12
CA ILE A 27 -0.06 -13.10 -22.26
C ILE A 27 -0.65 -12.01 -21.36
N HIS A 28 -0.22 -10.75 -21.50
CA HIS A 28 -0.77 -9.63 -20.72
C HIS A 28 -2.30 -9.52 -20.73
N PRO A 29 -3.03 -9.79 -21.84
CA PRO A 29 -4.49 -9.78 -21.81
C PRO A 29 -5.08 -10.79 -20.83
N VAL A 30 -4.46 -11.98 -20.72
CA VAL A 30 -4.88 -13.04 -19.78
C VAL A 30 -4.57 -12.61 -18.35
N LEU A 31 -3.33 -12.17 -18.08
CA LEU A 31 -2.92 -11.70 -16.75
C LEU A 31 -3.77 -10.52 -16.26
N THR A 32 -4.16 -9.63 -17.16
CA THR A 32 -5.07 -8.51 -16.85
C THR A 32 -6.47 -9.01 -16.50
N GLY A 33 -6.98 -10.02 -17.20
CA GLY A 33 -8.26 -10.66 -16.88
C GLY A 33 -8.24 -11.33 -15.51
N GLU A 34 -7.18 -12.09 -15.22
CA GLU A 34 -7.00 -12.74 -13.92
C GLU A 34 -6.87 -11.73 -12.77
N LEU A 35 -6.10 -10.66 -12.97
CA LEU A 35 -5.95 -9.59 -11.99
C LEU A 35 -7.30 -8.96 -11.64
N LYS A 36 -8.11 -8.63 -12.66
CA LYS A 36 -9.47 -8.09 -12.45
C LYS A 36 -10.37 -9.05 -11.70
N ALA A 37 -10.30 -10.35 -11.99
CA ALA A 37 -11.08 -11.36 -11.29
C ALA A 37 -10.69 -11.44 -9.81
N ILE A 38 -9.39 -11.43 -9.50
CA ILE A 38 -8.91 -11.41 -8.11
C ILE A 38 -9.35 -10.14 -7.39
N GLU A 39 -9.23 -8.97 -8.01
CA GLU A 39 -9.67 -7.70 -7.41
C GLU A 39 -11.18 -7.67 -7.15
N MET A 40 -11.99 -8.25 -8.04
CA MET A 40 -13.43 -8.41 -7.83
C MET A 40 -13.73 -9.27 -6.60
N VAL A 41 -13.10 -10.43 -6.48
CA VAL A 41 -13.29 -11.33 -5.32
C VAL A 41 -12.82 -10.68 -4.02
N ILE A 42 -11.72 -9.92 -4.03
CA ILE A 42 -11.26 -9.14 -2.86
C ILE A 42 -12.34 -8.15 -2.43
N ASN A 43 -12.89 -7.37 -3.37
CA ASN A 43 -13.90 -6.36 -3.07
C ASN A 43 -15.20 -6.98 -2.55
N GLU A 44 -15.66 -8.07 -3.17
CA GLU A 44 -16.83 -8.82 -2.72
C GLU A 44 -16.63 -9.41 -1.32
N PHE A 45 -15.43 -9.92 -1.03
CA PHE A 45 -15.10 -10.48 0.27
C PHE A 45 -15.10 -9.39 1.36
N ILE A 46 -14.46 -8.25 1.10
CA ILE A 46 -14.46 -7.11 2.03
C ILE A 46 -15.89 -6.65 2.34
N GLN A 47 -16.74 -6.51 1.31
CA GLN A 47 -18.13 -6.11 1.49
C GLN A 47 -18.97 -7.16 2.23
N SER A 48 -18.77 -8.45 1.92
CA SER A 48 -19.53 -9.54 2.53
C SER A 48 -19.27 -9.69 4.03
N PHE A 49 -18.10 -9.27 4.49
CA PHE A 49 -17.66 -9.38 5.88
C PHE A 49 -17.51 -8.03 6.59
N ASP A 50 -17.88 -6.92 5.94
CA ASP A 50 -17.75 -5.55 6.44
C ASP A 50 -16.36 -5.24 7.02
N ILE A 51 -15.32 -5.66 6.29
CA ILE A 51 -13.93 -5.50 6.74
C ILE A 51 -13.55 -4.02 6.65
N HIS A 52 -13.29 -3.39 7.80
CA HIS A 52 -12.91 -1.99 7.87
C HIS A 52 -11.45 -1.76 7.43
N ASN A 53 -11.16 -0.54 6.98
CA ASN A 53 -9.82 -0.15 6.52
C ASN A 53 -8.74 -0.38 7.59
N ASP A 54 -9.04 -0.18 8.86
CA ASP A 54 -8.07 -0.39 9.95
C ASP A 54 -7.68 -1.87 10.09
N GLU A 55 -8.65 -2.78 9.98
CA GLU A 55 -8.41 -4.22 9.99
C GLU A 55 -7.62 -4.66 8.75
N LEU A 56 -7.95 -4.08 7.59
CA LEU A 56 -7.21 -4.30 6.35
C LEU A 56 -5.76 -3.81 6.45
N ASN A 57 -5.55 -2.63 7.02
CA ASN A 57 -4.22 -2.04 7.21
C ASN A 57 -3.38 -2.85 8.20
N MET A 58 -3.98 -3.30 9.30
CA MET A 58 -3.35 -4.20 10.25
C MET A 58 -2.94 -5.53 9.58
N MET A 59 -3.82 -6.10 8.74
CA MET A 59 -3.54 -7.34 8.01
C MET A 59 -2.43 -7.18 6.96
N LEU A 60 -2.42 -6.07 6.23
CA LEU A 60 -1.43 -5.80 5.19
C LEU A 60 -0.11 -5.25 5.74
N GLY A 61 -0.02 -5.01 7.04
CA GLY A 61 1.15 -4.41 7.68
C GLY A 61 1.41 -2.97 7.21
N ILE A 62 0.38 -2.28 6.72
CA ILE A 62 0.48 -0.89 6.28
C ILE A 62 0.28 -0.03 7.54
N HIS A 63 1.38 0.34 8.20
CA HIS A 63 1.35 1.46 9.15
C HIS A 63 1.25 2.75 8.34
N GLN A 64 0.08 3.41 8.37
CA GLN A 64 0.04 4.84 8.07
C GLN A 64 0.85 5.52 9.16
N SER A 65 2.03 6.00 8.79
CA SER A 65 2.84 6.89 9.61
C SER A 65 2.14 8.25 9.64
N ASP A 66 1.05 8.34 10.39
CA ASP A 66 0.43 9.61 10.76
C ASP A 66 1.20 10.12 11.98
N ASP A 67 2.30 10.85 11.71
CA ASP A 67 2.82 11.89 12.61
C ASP A 67 3.92 12.69 11.90
N ALA A 68 3.50 13.54 10.95
CA ALA A 68 4.27 14.72 10.64
C ALA A 68 3.93 15.80 11.68
N HIS A 69 4.45 15.65 12.90
CA HIS A 69 4.50 16.74 13.86
C HIS A 69 5.55 17.74 13.34
N ILE A 70 5.08 18.77 12.63
CA ILE A 70 5.92 19.91 12.26
C ILE A 70 6.17 20.66 13.57
N ASP A 71 7.33 20.43 14.17
CA ASP A 71 7.83 21.25 15.26
C ASP A 71 8.18 22.62 14.68
N GLU A 72 7.37 23.63 15.04
CA GLU A 72 7.63 25.03 14.71
C GLU A 72 8.97 25.41 15.33
N ARG A 73 9.95 25.71 14.47
CA ARG A 73 11.26 26.19 14.92
C ARG A 73 11.07 27.58 15.53
N ASP A 74 11.14 27.66 16.85
CA ASP A 74 11.33 28.92 17.53
C ASP A 74 12.71 29.50 17.17
N ASP A 75 12.63 30.70 16.61
CA ASP A 75 13.71 31.61 16.27
C ASP A 75 14.38 32.11 17.57
N GLU A 76 15.57 31.58 17.90
CA GLU A 76 16.47 32.23 18.84
C GLU A 76 17.78 32.60 18.14
N GLY A 77 17.84 33.87 17.75
CA GLY A 77 19.05 34.51 17.26
C GLY A 77 20.19 34.42 18.29
N ASN A 78 21.37 34.03 17.82
CA ASN A 78 22.59 34.18 18.58
C ASN A 78 23.55 35.12 17.85
N GLY A 79 24.02 36.12 18.61
CA GLY A 79 24.69 37.31 18.13
C GLY A 79 26.11 37.08 17.62
N GLU A 80 26.45 37.89 16.63
CA GLU A 80 27.83 38.18 16.26
C GLU A 80 28.53 38.89 17.43
N VAL A 81 29.55 38.27 18.00
CA VAL A 81 30.64 39.01 18.65
C VAL A 81 31.95 38.51 18.08
N GLY A 82 32.37 39.15 17.00
CA GLY A 82 33.76 39.18 16.58
C GLY A 82 34.16 40.63 16.37
N LYS A 83 35.10 41.13 17.17
CA LYS A 83 36.17 42.05 16.73
C LYS A 83 37.16 42.35 17.87
N GLU A 84 38.41 42.00 17.54
CA GLU A 84 39.71 42.59 17.92
C GLU A 84 40.14 42.66 19.39
#